data_AF-A0A316TC57-F1
#
_entry.id   AF-A0A316TC57-F1
#
_cell.length_a   1.000
_cell.length_b   1.000
_cell.length_c   1.000
_cell.angle_alpha   90.00
_cell.angle_beta   90.00
_cell.angle_gamma   90.00
#
_symmetry.space_group_name_H-M   'P 1'
#
loop_
_entity.id
_entity.type
_entity.pdbx_description
1 polymer ?
#
loop_
_entity_poly.entity_id
_entity_poly.type
_entity_poly.pdbx_seq_one_letter_code
_entity_poly.pdbx_strand_id
1 'polypeptide(L)' 'DIQMVSGTDFPQDLTPYDLIIQCGACMFNRKYVLSRIDRAKKQDIPMTNYGVTIAYLTGILDDITIPE' A
#
# COMPACT_ATOMS: atom_id res chain seq x y z
N ASP A 1 -3.82 -10.11 -13.31
CA ASP A 1 -4.59 -8.95 -13.79
C ASP A 1 -4.23 -7.75 -12.93
N ILE A 2 -4.46 -6.51 -13.39
CA ILE A 2 -4.18 -5.29 -12.61
C ILE A 2 -5.43 -4.44 -12.54
N GLN A 3 -5.87 -4.15 -11.31
CA GLN A 3 -7.00 -3.26 -11.07
C GLN A 3 -6.52 -1.97 -10.40
N MET A 4 -6.96 -0.83 -10.95
CA MET A 4 -6.72 0.49 -10.37
C MET A 4 -7.99 1.00 -9.69
N VAL A 5 -7.88 1.41 -8.43
CA VAL A 5 -8.96 2.04 -7.66
C VAL A 5 -8.45 3.33 -7.04
N SER A 6 -9.35 4.29 -6.81
CA SER A 6 -8.99 5.61 -6.29
C SER A 6 -10.02 6.13 -5.29
N GLY A 7 -9.68 7.18 -4.55
CA GLY A 7 -10.63 7.79 -3.61
C GLY A 7 -11.13 6.77 -2.58
N THR A 8 -12.46 6.65 -2.46
CA THR A 8 -13.14 5.76 -1.53
C THR A 8 -13.35 4.33 -2.05
N ASP A 9 -12.93 4.04 -3.29
CA ASP A 9 -13.24 2.79 -3.98
C ASP A 9 -12.34 1.61 -3.56
N PHE A 10 -11.72 1.68 -2.38
CA PHE A 10 -10.89 0.60 -1.86
C PHE A 10 -11.78 -0.59 -1.44
N PRO A 11 -11.67 -1.74 -2.12
CA PRO A 11 -12.61 -2.84 -1.97
C PRO A 11 -12.60 -3.43 -0.56
N GLN A 12 -13.74 -3.99 -0.15
CA GLN A 12 -13.89 -4.63 1.16
C GLN A 12 -13.28 -6.03 1.16
N ASP A 13 -13.48 -6.78 0.07
CA ASP A 13 -12.86 -8.08 -0.16
C ASP A 13 -11.57 -7.87 -0.96
N LEU A 14 -10.46 -8.30 -0.39
CA LEU A 14 -9.12 -8.20 -0.93
C LEU A 14 -8.56 -9.58 -1.32
N THR A 15 -9.27 -10.66 -0.97
CA THR A 15 -8.84 -12.05 -1.23
C THR A 15 -8.56 -12.39 -2.70
N PRO A 16 -9.12 -11.69 -3.71
CA PRO A 16 -8.74 -11.92 -5.10
C PRO A 16 -7.36 -11.36 -5.50
N TYR A 17 -6.69 -10.56 -4.67
CA TYR A 17 -5.43 -9.90 -5.03
C TYR A 17 -4.22 -10.54 -4.34
N ASP A 18 -3.14 -10.74 -5.08
CA ASP A 18 -1.88 -11.23 -4.53
C ASP A 18 -1.06 -10.13 -3.82
N LEU A 19 -1.26 -8.86 -4.20
CA LEU A 19 -0.50 -7.71 -3.67
C LEU A 19 -1.28 -6.41 -3.86
N ILE A 20 -1.22 -5.55 -2.84
CA ILE A 20 -1.75 -4.17 -2.90
C ILE A 20 -0.60 -3.18 -2.94
N ILE A 21 -0.63 -2.24 -3.89
CA ILE A 21 0.31 -1.11 -3.95
C ILE A 21 -0.47 0.18 -3.69
N GLN A 22 -0.31 0.76 -2.50
CA GLN A 22 -1.00 1.97 -2.08
C GLN A 22 -0.22 3.24 -2.47
N CYS A 23 -0.93 4.30 -2.87
CA CYS A 23 -0.30 5.59 -3.13
C CYS A 23 0.26 6.23 -1.84
N GLY A 24 0.99 7.34 -1.96
CA GLY A 24 1.52 8.09 -0.80
C GLY A 24 0.45 8.70 0.14
N ALA A 25 -0.84 8.55 -0.18
CA ALA A 25 -1.97 8.93 0.67
C ALA A 25 -1.97 10.42 1.12
N CYS A 26 -1.40 11.32 0.32
CA CYS A 26 -1.31 12.76 0.64
C CYS A 26 -2.65 13.44 0.91
N MET A 27 -3.75 12.88 0.39
CA MET A 27 -5.11 13.40 0.57
C MET A 27 -5.88 12.74 1.73
N PHE A 28 -5.31 11.73 2.40
CA PHE A 28 -5.99 10.97 3.45
C PHE A 28 -5.37 11.19 4.82
N ASN A 29 -6.21 11.16 5.85
CA ASN A 29 -5.71 11.18 7.23
C ASN A 29 -5.13 9.81 7.63
N ARG A 30 -4.29 9.82 8.68
CA ARG A 30 -3.62 8.62 9.20
C ARG A 30 -4.59 7.49 9.56
N LYS A 31 -5.72 7.82 10.21
CA LYS A 31 -6.70 6.81 10.64
C LYS A 31 -7.27 6.04 9.44
N TYR A 32 -7.55 6.74 8.35
CA TYR A 32 -8.09 6.15 7.14
C TYR A 32 -7.08 5.28 6.40
N VAL A 33 -5.80 5.65 6.38
CA VAL A 33 -4.75 4.80 5.83
C VAL A 33 -4.55 3.54 6.68
N LEU A 34 -4.50 3.69 8.00
CA LEU A 34 -4.35 2.57 8.93
C LEU A 34 -5.51 1.57 8.84
N SER A 35 -6.75 2.02 8.59
CA SER A 35 -7.87 1.10 8.42
C SER A 35 -7.77 0.25 7.15
N ARG A 36 -7.13 0.76 6.08
CA ARG A 36 -6.84 -0.03 4.88
C ARG A 36 -5.78 -1.08 5.14
N ILE A 37 -4.70 -0.70 5.84
CA ILE A 37 -3.63 -1.62 6.24
C ILE A 37 -4.19 -2.73 7.14
N ASP A 38 -5.01 -2.38 8.13
CA ASP A 38 -5.66 -3.35 9.01
C ASP A 38 -6.58 -4.31 8.24
N ARG A 39 -7.32 -3.81 7.23
CA ARG A 39 -8.16 -4.65 6.36
C ARG A 39 -7.32 -5.66 5.57
N ALA A 40 -6.25 -5.21 4.93
CA ALA A 40 -5.34 -6.08 4.17
C ALA A 40 -4.72 -7.14 5.08
N LYS A 41 -4.24 -6.74 6.26
CA LYS A 41 -3.67 -7.65 7.26
C LYS A 41 -4.66 -8.71 7.74
N LYS A 42 -5.93 -8.34 7.96
CA LYS A 42 -6.98 -9.28 8.40
C LYS A 42 -7.34 -10.34 7.35
N GLN A 43 -7.10 -10.04 6.08
CA GLN A 43 -7.36 -10.95 4.96
C GLN A 43 -6.08 -11.63 4.45
N ASP A 44 -4.96 -11.44 5.16
CA ASP A 44 -3.65 -11.99 4.84
C ASP A 44 -3.12 -11.57 3.45
N ILE A 45 -3.46 -10.35 3.02
CA ILE A 45 -3.03 -9.82 1.74
C ILE A 45 -1.86 -8.84 1.96
N PRO A 46 -0.69 -9.07 1.33
CA PRO A 46 0.44 -8.18 1.49
C PRO A 46 0.16 -6.82 0.85
N MET A 47 0.66 -5.78 1.50
CA MET A 47 0.47 -4.40 1.09
C MET A 47 1.80 -3.64 1.15
N THR A 48 2.12 -2.94 0.07
CA THR A 48 3.25 -2.02 -0.04
C THR A 48 2.73 -0.63 -0.46
N ASN A 49 3.63 0.32 -0.68
CA ASN A 49 3.30 1.63 -1.21
C ASN A 49 4.21 2.03 -2.38
N TYR A 50 3.86 3.13 -3.05
CA TYR A 50 4.65 3.64 -4.19
C TYR A 50 6.11 3.88 -3.85
N GLY A 51 6.41 4.50 -2.71
CA GLY A 51 7.79 4.80 -2.31
C GLY A 51 8.65 3.54 -2.18
N VAL A 52 8.17 2.56 -1.40
CA VAL A 52 8.87 1.28 -1.19
C VAL A 52 8.98 0.48 -2.49
N THR A 53 7.90 0.45 -3.29
CA THR A 53 7.89 -0.28 -4.57
C THR A 53 8.86 0.33 -5.56
N ILE A 54 8.85 1.66 -5.72
CA ILE A 54 9.77 2.37 -6.62
C ILE A 54 11.21 2.10 -6.16
N ALA A 55 11.50 2.26 -4.87
CA ALA A 55 12.83 2.04 -4.34
C ALA A 55 13.34 0.60 -4.55
N TYR A 56 12.47 -0.39 -4.34
CA TYR A 56 12.78 -1.79 -4.62
C TYR A 56 13.09 -2.02 -6.10
N LEU A 57 12.24 -1.50 -6.99
CA LEU A 57 12.39 -1.66 -8.44
C LEU A 57 13.60 -0.90 -9.01
N THR A 58 13.99 0.22 -8.40
CA THR A 58 15.18 0.99 -8.82
C THR A 58 16.46 0.56 -8.11
N GLY A 59 16.39 -0.41 -7.20
CA GLY A 59 17.57 -0.96 -6.50
C GLY A 59 18.16 -0.05 -5.43
N ILE A 60 17.40 0.93 -4.93
CA ILE A 60 17.86 1.89 -3.92
C ILE A 60 17.22 1.66 -2.54
N LEU A 61 16.43 0.60 -2.37
CA LEU A 61 15.69 0.38 -1.12
C LEU A 61 16.62 0.30 0.10
N ASP A 62 17.78 -0.33 -0.06
CA ASP A 62 18.78 -0.46 1.01
C ASP A 62 19.51 0.86 1.33
N ASP A 63 19.48 1.82 0.39
CA ASP A 63 20.06 3.16 0.58
C ASP A 63 19.11 4.10 1.33
N ILE A 64 17.84 3.73 1.50
CA ILE A 64 16.83 4.54 2.19
C ILE A 64 16.90 4.25 3.70
N THR A 65 17.55 5.16 4.43
CA THR A 65 17.59 5.11 5.89
C THR A 65 16.49 5.98 6.51
N ILE A 66 15.83 5.49 7.55
CA ILE A 66 15.00 6.36 8.41
C ILE A 66 15.97 7.25 9.19
N PRO A 67 15.79 8.59 9.21
CA PRO A 67 16.60 9.46 10.05
C PRO A 67 16.47 9.05 11.52
N GLU A 68 17.60 9.01 12.24
CA GLU A 68 17.61 8.86 13.71
C GLU A 68 16.92 10.03 14.43
#